data_AF-A0AAT9HC74-F1
#
_entry.id   AF-A0AAT9HC74-F1
#
_cell.length_a   1.000
_cell.length_b   1.000
_cell.length_c   1.000
_cell.angle_alpha   90.00
_cell.angle_beta   90.00
_cell.angle_gamma   90.00
#
_symmetry.space_group_name_H-M   'P 1'
#
loop_
_entity.id
_entity.type
_entity.pdbx_description
1 polymer ?
#
loop_
_entity_poly.entity_id
_entity_poly.type
_entity_poly.pdbx_seq_one_letter_code
_entity_poly.pdbx_strand_id
1 'polypeptide(L)'
;MPVYDLSLSARTGETTVDIGGTPLFIAEGVFAAEIVERCRELGLLADALCLSRGPVRTFRRRFLRDLREGRKSVPFLLRRGWRLMRAERSIVARQTALGAYACDRDEALGRLARAAVAGRSGAAGPGVPDRVQIEPMSRSRTNNSAR
;
A
#
# COMPACT_ATOMS: atom_id res chain seq x y z
N MET A 1 -13.77 -4.21 -0.03
CA MET A 1 -12.80 -3.30 0.60
C MET A 1 -13.43 -2.65 1.83
N PRO A 2 -12.79 -2.73 3.01
CA PRO A 2 -13.30 -2.08 4.22
C PRO A 2 -13.28 -0.56 4.08
N VAL A 3 -14.35 0.09 4.54
CA VAL A 3 -14.39 1.55 4.71
C VAL A 3 -13.97 1.86 6.15
N TYR A 4 -13.00 2.77 6.31
CA TYR A 4 -12.49 3.18 7.62
C TYR A 4 -12.83 4.63 7.91
N ASP A 5 -13.31 4.88 9.12
CA ASP A 5 -13.40 6.23 9.68
C ASP A 5 -12.15 6.52 10.51
N LEU A 6 -11.36 7.48 10.06
CA LEU A 6 -10.11 7.88 10.72
C LEU A 6 -10.34 8.55 12.08
N SER A 7 -11.51 9.16 12.31
CA SER A 7 -11.86 9.80 13.58
C SER A 7 -12.28 8.77 14.63
N LEU A 8 -13.03 7.75 14.21
CA LEU A 8 -13.47 6.65 15.08
C LEU A 8 -12.42 5.55 15.26
N SER A 9 -11.36 5.58 14.44
CA SER A 9 -10.35 4.50 14.37
C SER A 9 -11.01 3.12 14.19
N ALA A 10 -12.09 3.07 13.41
CA ALA A 10 -12.95 1.90 13.27
C ALA A 10 -13.30 1.64 11.81
N ARG A 11 -13.50 0.36 11.49
CA ARG A 11 -14.13 -0.05 10.24
C ARG A 11 -15.62 0.24 10.34
N THR A 12 -16.14 1.04 9.41
CA THR A 12 -17.55 1.49 9.41
C THR A 12 -18.40 0.81 8.35
N GLY A 13 -17.78 0.05 7.45
CA GLY A 13 -18.52 -0.71 6.44
C GLY A 13 -17.61 -1.46 5.47
N GLU A 14 -18.20 -1.89 4.36
CA GLU A 14 -17.51 -2.46 3.21
C GLU A 14 -18.03 -1.83 1.92
N THR A 15 -17.14 -1.74 0.94
CA THR A 15 -17.44 -1.31 -0.43
C THR A 15 -16.82 -2.28 -1.41
N THR A 16 -17.49 -2.55 -2.53
CA THR A 16 -16.94 -3.37 -3.61
C THR A 16 -16.13 -2.49 -4.55
N VAL A 17 -14.96 -2.98 -4.97
CA VAL A 17 -14.16 -2.33 -6.01
C VAL A 17 -14.20 -3.22 -7.23
N ASP A 18 -14.77 -2.69 -8.31
CA ASP A 18 -14.75 -3.28 -9.64
C ASP A 18 -13.64 -2.59 -10.45
N ILE A 19 -12.75 -3.39 -11.03
CA ILE A 19 -11.62 -2.91 -11.85
C ILE A 19 -11.98 -2.85 -13.34
N GLY A 20 -13.17 -3.34 -13.72
CA GLY A 20 -13.63 -3.46 -15.09
C GLY A 20 -12.60 -4.19 -15.97
N GLY A 21 -12.42 -3.70 -17.19
CA GLY A 21 -11.39 -4.20 -18.12
C GLY A 21 -9.96 -3.71 -17.84
N THR A 22 -9.71 -3.06 -16.70
CA THR A 22 -8.38 -2.53 -16.39
C THR A 22 -7.43 -3.68 -16.07
N PRO A 23 -6.26 -3.80 -16.72
CA PRO A 23 -5.37 -4.93 -16.54
C PRO A 23 -4.67 -4.95 -15.16
N LEU A 24 -4.76 -3.85 -14.41
CA LEU A 24 -4.07 -3.64 -13.14
C LEU A 24 -4.90 -2.77 -12.21
N PHE A 25 -4.78 -3.01 -10.91
CA PHE A 25 -5.13 -2.06 -9.87
C PHE A 25 -3.92 -1.80 -8.97
N ILE A 26 -3.92 -0.67 -8.26
CA ILE A 26 -2.83 -0.30 -7.36
C ILE A 26 -3.33 -0.38 -5.93
N ALA A 27 -2.70 -1.24 -5.13
CA ALA A 27 -2.85 -1.24 -3.69
C ALA A 27 -1.69 -0.45 -3.07
N GLU A 28 -1.99 0.70 -2.46
CA GLU A 28 -0.99 1.53 -1.76
C GLU A 28 -1.17 1.49 -0.25
N GLY A 29 -0.06 1.65 0.48
CA GLY A 29 -0.09 1.69 1.93
C GLY A 29 1.29 1.54 2.55
N VAL A 30 1.41 1.89 3.84
CA VAL A 30 2.67 1.75 4.58
C VAL A 30 3.09 0.28 4.79
N PHE A 31 2.14 -0.64 4.68
CA PHE A 31 2.34 -2.09 4.79
C PHE A 31 2.34 -2.80 3.42
N ALA A 32 2.35 -2.07 2.31
CA ALA A 32 2.22 -2.67 0.97
C ALA A 32 3.32 -3.72 0.68
N ALA A 33 4.55 -3.51 1.14
CA ALA A 33 5.60 -4.49 0.93
C ALA A 33 5.38 -5.82 1.68
N GLU A 34 4.56 -5.83 2.74
CA GLU A 34 4.35 -7.04 3.56
C GLU A 34 3.53 -8.11 2.84
N ILE A 35 2.75 -7.72 1.83
CA ILE A 35 1.95 -8.64 1.03
C ILE A 35 2.62 -9.05 -0.27
N VAL A 36 3.81 -8.52 -0.58
CA VAL A 36 4.50 -8.73 -1.86
C VAL A 36 4.78 -10.19 -2.14
N GLU A 37 5.33 -10.91 -1.15
CA GLU A 37 5.62 -12.34 -1.27
C GLU A 37 4.33 -13.13 -1.55
N ARG A 38 3.29 -12.90 -0.74
CA ARG A 38 2.01 -13.58 -0.91
C ARG A 38 1.35 -13.29 -2.26
N CYS A 39 1.38 -12.04 -2.72
CA CYS A 39 0.86 -11.69 -4.05
C CYS A 39 1.67 -12.34 -5.16
N ARG A 40 2.99 -12.49 -5.00
CA ARG A 40 3.86 -13.18 -5.96
C ARG A 40 3.52 -14.67 -6.04
N GLU A 41 3.41 -15.34 -4.90
CA GLU A 41 3.03 -16.76 -4.82
C GLU A 41 1.69 -17.04 -5.48
N LEU A 42 0.73 -16.13 -5.34
CA LEU A 42 -0.60 -16.23 -5.93
C LEU A 42 -0.65 -15.84 -7.41
N GLY A 43 0.48 -15.43 -8.01
CA GLY A 43 0.51 -14.94 -9.40
C GLY A 43 -0.23 -13.62 -9.61
N LEU A 44 -0.54 -12.88 -8.53
CA LEU A 44 -1.27 -11.61 -8.56
C LEU A 44 -0.35 -10.39 -8.69
N LEU A 45 0.94 -10.54 -8.36
CA LEU A 45 1.86 -9.42 -8.31
C LEU A 45 2.37 -9.03 -9.72
N ALA A 46 1.96 -7.85 -10.19
CA ALA A 46 2.51 -7.25 -11.40
C ALA A 46 3.83 -6.49 -11.15
N ASP A 47 3.89 -5.66 -10.10
CA ASP A 47 5.11 -5.01 -9.63
C ASP A 47 4.92 -4.58 -8.15
N ALA A 48 6.02 -4.32 -7.45
CA ALA A 48 6.04 -3.82 -6.08
C ALA A 48 6.96 -2.62 -6.00
N LEU A 49 6.43 -1.44 -5.64
CA LEU A 49 7.17 -0.18 -5.72
C LEU A 49 7.27 0.52 -4.36
N CYS A 50 8.47 1.00 -4.03
CA CYS A 50 8.74 1.87 -2.90
C CYS A 50 9.17 3.25 -3.42
N LEU A 51 8.30 4.25 -3.31
CA LEU A 51 8.62 5.59 -3.79
C LEU A 51 9.62 6.28 -2.86
N SER A 52 10.81 6.57 -3.39
CA SER A 52 11.88 7.30 -2.70
C SER A 52 12.22 8.57 -3.48
N ARG A 53 12.08 9.74 -2.84
CA ARG A 53 12.35 11.05 -3.46
C ARG A 53 13.35 11.91 -2.67
N GLY A 54 14.02 11.27 -1.70
CA GLY A 54 14.98 11.89 -0.80
C GLY A 54 14.35 12.51 0.45
N PRO A 55 15.03 12.42 1.61
CA PRO A 55 14.42 12.64 2.91
C PRO A 55 14.05 14.10 3.15
N VAL A 56 14.90 15.01 2.67
CA VAL A 56 14.69 16.45 2.78
C VAL A 56 13.49 16.91 1.97
N ARG A 57 13.34 16.39 0.74
CA ARG A 57 12.21 16.73 -0.14
C ARG A 57 10.89 16.22 0.44
N THR A 58 10.88 14.98 0.93
CA THR A 58 9.72 14.39 1.62
C THR A 58 9.35 15.21 2.87
N PHE A 59 10.33 15.53 3.72
CA PHE A 59 10.12 16.35 4.91
C PHE A 59 9.52 17.72 4.58
N ARG A 60 10.14 18.47 3.65
CA ARG A 60 9.67 19.82 3.26
C ARG A 60 8.22 19.78 2.77
N ARG A 61 7.87 18.83 1.89
CA ARG A 61 6.51 18.70 1.36
C ARG A 61 5.50 18.38 2.45
N ARG A 62 5.83 17.45 3.35
CA ARG A 62 4.95 17.08 4.48
C ARG A 62 4.77 18.24 5.43
N PHE A 63 5.86 18.93 5.78
CA PHE A 63 5.83 20.08 6.67
C PHE A 63 4.95 21.21 6.13
N LEU A 64 5.15 21.63 4.87
CA LEU A 64 4.35 22.71 4.26
C LEU A 64 2.87 22.35 4.13
N ARG A 65 2.56 21.08 3.79
CA ARG A 65 1.18 20.59 3.75
C ARG A 65 0.55 20.62 5.13
N ASP A 66 1.22 20.08 6.14
CA ASP A 66 0.69 20.00 7.51
C ASP A 66 0.53 21.39 8.14
N LEU A 67 1.37 22.36 7.79
CA LEU A 67 1.20 23.76 8.16
C LEU A 67 -0.06 24.37 7.56
N ARG A 68 -0.32 24.13 6.27
CA ARG A 68 -1.55 24.61 5.60
C ARG A 68 -2.82 24.00 6.21
N GLU A 69 -2.75 22.76 6.67
CA GLU A 69 -3.87 22.07 7.32
C GLU A 69 -4.12 22.56 8.76
N GLY A 70 -3.14 23.20 9.42
CA GLY A 70 -3.31 23.86 10.72
C GLY A 70 -3.60 22.94 11.92
N ARG A 71 -3.68 21.62 11.73
CA ARG A 71 -4.14 20.65 12.75
C ARG A 71 -3.11 20.32 13.86
N LYS A 72 -1.89 20.85 13.78
CA LYS A 72 -0.78 20.58 14.72
C LYS A 72 0.14 21.81 14.87
N SER A 73 0.78 21.95 16.04
CA SER A 73 1.71 23.05 16.28
C SER A 73 3.01 22.92 15.48
N VAL A 74 3.62 24.05 15.11
CA VAL A 74 4.89 24.09 14.37
C VAL A 74 6.00 23.28 15.06
N PRO A 75 6.22 23.39 16.40
CA PRO A 75 7.26 22.60 17.06
C PRO A 75 6.99 21.09 17.04
N PHE A 76 5.72 20.67 16.99
CA PHE A 76 5.36 19.26 16.83
C PHE A 76 5.71 18.77 15.42
N LEU A 77 5.35 19.54 14.39
CA LEU A 77 5.61 19.19 12.99
C LEU A 77 7.10 19.10 12.68
N LEU A 78 7.91 20.02 13.21
CA LEU A 78 9.37 19.98 13.08
C LEU A 78 9.96 18.73 13.72
N ARG A 79 9.62 18.44 14.99
CA ARG A 79 10.11 17.26 15.71
C ARG A 79 9.72 15.96 15.02
N ARG A 80 8.45 15.84 14.61
CA ARG A 80 7.93 14.66 13.90
C ARG A 80 8.62 14.49 12.54
N GLY A 81 8.69 15.56 11.77
CA GLY A 81 9.25 15.52 10.43
C GLY A 81 10.75 15.21 10.43
N TRP A 82 11.51 15.78 11.37
CA TRP A 82 12.93 15.45 11.57
C TRP A 82 13.15 13.97 11.89
N ARG A 83 12.33 13.40 12.79
CA ARG A 83 12.38 11.97 13.12
C ARG A 83 12.12 11.10 11.88
N LEU A 84 11.10 11.43 11.08
CA LEU A 84 10.77 10.69 9.86
C LEU A 84 11.86 10.82 8.80
N MET A 85 12.45 12.01 8.66
CA MET A 85 13.56 12.28 7.76
C MET A 85 14.75 11.37 8.07
N ARG A 86 15.12 11.22 9.35
CA ARG A 86 16.21 10.33 9.78
C ARG A 86 15.89 8.84 9.57
N ALA A 87 14.62 8.47 9.70
CA ALA A 87 14.16 7.09 9.55
C ALA A 87 13.94 6.66 8.08
N GLU A 88 13.94 7.58 7.13
CA GLU A 88 13.55 7.26 5.73
C GLU A 88 14.45 6.16 5.14
N ARG A 89 15.77 6.22 5.35
CA ARG A 89 16.70 5.20 4.84
C ARG A 89 16.36 3.81 5.36
N SER A 90 16.10 3.65 6.66
CA SER A 90 15.74 2.35 7.23
C SER A 90 14.36 1.89 6.76
N ILE A 91 13.42 2.82 6.52
CA ILE A 91 12.10 2.49 5.97
C ILE A 91 12.26 1.94 4.54
N VAL A 92 13.01 2.63 3.67
CA VAL A 92 13.25 2.17 2.30
C VAL A 92 14.01 0.83 2.29
N ALA A 93 15.03 0.68 3.14
CA ALA A 93 15.75 -0.57 3.29
C ALA A 93 14.83 -1.74 3.71
N ARG A 94 13.90 -1.52 4.65
CA ARG A 94 12.92 -2.54 5.03
C ARG A 94 11.97 -2.88 3.88
N GLN A 95 11.42 -1.88 3.20
CA GLN A 95 10.48 -2.11 2.09
C GLN A 95 11.16 -2.87 0.94
N THR A 96 12.42 -2.54 0.65
CA THR A 96 13.21 -3.24 -0.36
C THR A 96 13.58 -4.67 0.03
N ALA A 97 13.91 -4.91 1.30
CA ALA A 97 14.13 -6.27 1.81
C ALA A 97 12.87 -7.15 1.71
N LEU A 98 11.67 -6.55 1.79
CA LEU A 98 10.38 -7.22 1.59
C LEU A 98 10.00 -7.40 0.10
N GLY A 99 10.89 -7.01 -0.82
CA GLY A 99 10.73 -7.24 -2.25
C GLY A 99 10.10 -6.08 -3.03
N ALA A 100 9.95 -4.89 -2.42
CA ALA A 100 9.59 -3.69 -3.17
C ALA A 100 10.81 -3.06 -3.86
N TYR A 101 10.62 -2.45 -5.02
CA TYR A 101 11.67 -1.77 -5.76
C TYR A 101 11.68 -0.27 -5.44
N ALA A 102 12.81 0.24 -4.95
CA ALA A 102 12.97 1.66 -4.66
C ALA A 102 13.14 2.46 -5.96
N CYS A 103 12.26 3.43 -6.20
CA CYS A 103 12.27 4.26 -7.41
C CYS A 103 11.72 5.66 -7.17
N ASP A 104 12.00 6.58 -8.09
CA ASP A 104 11.33 7.87 -8.12
C ASP A 104 9.98 7.80 -8.84
N ARG A 105 9.35 8.96 -9.08
CA ARG A 105 8.03 9.04 -9.72
C ARG A 105 8.08 8.54 -11.16
N ASP A 106 9.07 9.00 -11.91
CA ASP A 106 9.06 8.87 -13.37
C ASP A 106 9.40 7.42 -13.74
N GLU A 107 10.33 6.82 -13.00
CA GLU A 107 10.60 5.38 -13.09
C GLU A 107 9.39 4.55 -12.66
N ALA A 108 8.71 4.90 -11.57
CA ALA A 108 7.49 4.20 -11.15
C ALA A 108 6.42 4.23 -12.24
N LEU A 109 6.19 5.38 -12.88
CA LEU A 109 5.24 5.49 -13.99
C LEU A 109 5.64 4.61 -15.18
N GLY A 110 6.94 4.58 -15.54
CA GLY A 110 7.45 3.71 -16.60
C GLY A 110 7.27 2.21 -16.28
N ARG A 111 7.46 1.82 -15.02
CA ARG A 111 7.23 0.44 -14.55
C ARG A 111 5.76 0.05 -14.59
N LEU A 112 4.88 0.93 -14.12
CA LEU A 112 3.43 0.74 -14.19
C LEU A 112 2.95 0.60 -15.64
N ALA A 113 3.46 1.42 -16.56
CA ALA A 113 3.12 1.34 -17.97
C ALA A 113 3.54 -0.01 -18.59
N ARG A 114 4.75 -0.49 -18.30
CA ARG A 114 5.23 -1.80 -18.76
C ARG A 114 4.38 -2.95 -18.20
N ALA A 115 4.07 -2.92 -16.90
CA ALA A 115 3.20 -3.91 -16.28
C ALA A 115 1.79 -3.91 -16.91
N ALA A 116 1.24 -2.73 -17.22
CA ALA A 116 -0.08 -2.62 -17.82
C ALA A 116 -0.13 -3.22 -19.24
N VAL A 117 0.94 -3.06 -20.03
CA VAL A 117 1.07 -3.69 -21.35
C VAL A 117 1.11 -5.21 -21.22
N ALA A 118 1.95 -5.73 -20.32
CA ALA A 118 2.08 -7.17 -20.10
C ALA A 118 0.76 -7.81 -19.62
N GLY A 119 0.04 -7.15 -18.71
CA GLY A 119 -1.26 -7.62 -18.21
C GLY A 119 -2.35 -7.68 -19.27
N ARG A 120 -2.34 -6.77 -20.26
CA ARG A 120 -3.28 -6.84 -21.40
C ARG A 120 -3.02 -8.03 -22.32
N SER A 121 -1.76 -8.39 -22.52
CA SER A 121 -1.39 -9.54 -23.36
C SER A 121 -1.80 -10.89 -22.74
N GLY A 122 -1.91 -10.98 -21.41
CA GLY A 122 -2.41 -12.17 -20.71
C GLY A 122 -3.93 -12.29 -20.64
N ALA A 123 -4.67 -11.18 -20.77
CA ALA A 123 -6.13 -11.14 -20.65
C ALA A 123 -6.90 -11.60 -21.91
N ALA A 124 -6.20 -11.96 -23.00
CA ALA A 124 -6.81 -12.45 -24.23
C ALA A 124 -7.24 -13.95 -24.18
N GLY A 125 -7.18 -14.60 -23.01
CA GLY A 125 -7.73 -15.94 -22.75
C GLY A 125 -9.06 -15.89 -21.98
N PRO A 126 -9.93 -16.91 -22.10
CA PRO A 126 -11.29 -16.83 -21.59
C PRO A 126 -11.34 -16.80 -20.04
N GLY A 127 -11.93 -15.73 -19.51
CA GLY A 127 -12.66 -15.67 -18.22
C GLY A 127 -11.89 -16.09 -16.97
N VAL A 128 -11.14 -15.16 -16.36
CA VAL A 128 -10.83 -15.24 -14.93
C VAL A 128 -12.09 -14.78 -14.15
N PRO A 129 -12.56 -15.51 -13.13
CA PRO A 129 -13.74 -15.10 -12.38
C PRO A 129 -13.49 -13.80 -11.58
N ASP A 130 -14.45 -12.87 -11.66
CA ASP A 130 -14.48 -11.53 -11.01
C ASP A 130 -14.36 -11.50 -9.47
N ARG A 131 -14.11 -12.65 -8.83
CA ARG A 131 -14.14 -12.79 -7.37
C ARG A 131 -12.87 -13.43 -6.83
N VAL A 132 -11.94 -12.59 -6.37
CA VAL A 132 -10.99 -12.99 -5.33
C VAL A 132 -11.73 -12.96 -4.00
N GLN A 133 -12.35 -14.08 -3.60
CA GLN A 133 -12.92 -14.22 -2.26
C GLN A 133 -11.78 -14.35 -1.25
N ILE A 134 -11.49 -13.26 -0.54
CA ILE A 134 -10.66 -13.31 0.67
C ILE A 134 -11.59 -13.75 1.80
N GLU A 135 -11.67 -15.06 2.06
CA GLU A 135 -12.43 -15.56 3.20
C GLU A 135 -11.84 -15.01 4.51
N PRO A 136 -12.68 -14.50 5.44
CA PRO A 136 -12.20 -14.08 6.75
C PRO A 136 -11.77 -15.30 7.54
N MET A 137 -10.51 -15.30 7.99
CA MET A 137 -9.94 -16.33 8.86
C MET A 137 -10.82 -16.50 10.11
N SER A 138 -11.61 -17.58 10.16
CA SER A 138 -12.50 -17.86 11.28
C SER A 138 -11.66 -18.09 12.53
N ARG A 139 -11.81 -17.23 13.55
CA ARG A 139 -11.24 -17.49 14.87
C ARG A 139 -11.96 -18.68 15.48
N SER A 140 -11.36 -19.87 15.42
CA SER A 140 -11.78 -21.00 16.23
C SER A 140 -11.56 -20.67 17.71
N ARG A 141 -12.61 -20.21 18.39
CA ARG A 141 -12.68 -20.28 19.85
C ARG A 141 -13.12 -21.68 20.22
N THR A 142 -12.18 -22.56 20.52
CA THR A 142 -12.48 -23.74 21.31
C THR A 142 -12.67 -23.28 22.76
N ASN A 143 -13.94 -23.15 23.17
CA ASN A 143 -14.31 -23.18 24.58
C ASN A 143 -14.00 -24.59 25.11
N ASN A 144 -13.02 -24.71 26.00
CA ASN A 144 -12.89 -25.89 26.83
C ASN A 144 -13.43 -25.56 28.22
N SER A 145 -14.63 -26.02 28.50
CA SER A 145 -15.25 -26.05 29.82
C SER A 145 -15.80 -27.47 30.01
N ALA A 146 -15.11 -28.28 30.80
CA ALA A 146 -15.65 -29.24 31.78
C ALA A 146 -14.62 -30.34 32.09
N ARG A 147 -13.87 -30.18 33.17
CA ARG A 147 -13.77 -31.11 34.31
C ARG A 147 -12.76 -30.58 35.32
#